data_AF-A0AA39CWH5-F1
#
_entry.id   AF-A0AA39CWH5-F1
#
_cell.length_a   1.000
_cell.length_b   1.000
_cell.length_c   1.000
_cell.angle_alpha   90.00
_cell.angle_beta   90.00
_cell.angle_gamma   90.00
#
_symmetry.space_group_name_H-M   'P 1'
#
loop_
_entity.id
_entity.type
_entity.pdbx_description
1 polymer ?
#
loop_
_entity_poly.entity_id
_entity_poly.type
_entity_poly.pdbx_seq_one_letter_code
_entity_poly.pdbx_strand_id
1 'polypeptide(L)'
;MSLTTTFTLPFRKATTPSLTLDPCFKVLYENNKQNLTFFVTTKAPLPLSEVTKSKPFIGYLSTKEPGPVVEYDNMRTAIAAMRGYLMCTPHGVKMMDFYKDLLRLQGHWLIALAEQCAFDTWIKLTQALLIDRNDDALLESVTQTIPTAASNLCVSGFIDRYQFAQLVQHEQSRLRLQCHEAAEELYAFKTSKDFWNQHTKLVAMVEHCENKLREIRQRSARRKTQRIAKSRAAAEYNSDIFTRQMGMSARYFPQPPHVTRRVDNWMTETRNRCFGHLDARLEDSGITFDSAEIYNNNDHAQAVAAGVVPPLQPHQTQTQIQPQQV
;
A
#
# COMPACT_ATOMS: atom_id res chain seq x y z
N MET A 1 2.91 48.72 -1.98
CA MET A 1 1.59 48.06 -2.04
C MET A 1 1.77 46.65 -1.47
N SER A 2 1.21 46.38 -0.30
CA SER A 2 1.38 45.13 0.45
C SER A 2 0.14 44.25 0.25
N LEU A 3 0.32 43.07 -0.34
CA LEU A 3 -0.72 42.06 -0.51
C LEU A 3 -0.62 41.02 0.61
N THR A 4 -1.08 41.39 1.80
CA THR A 4 -1.40 40.43 2.88
C THR A 4 -2.79 39.87 2.64
N THR A 5 -2.91 38.85 1.78
CA THR A 5 -4.11 38.01 1.67
C THR A 5 -3.97 36.79 2.59
N THR A 6 -4.12 37.01 3.89
CA THR A 6 -4.39 35.95 4.85
C THR A 6 -5.85 35.56 4.70
N PHE A 7 -6.12 34.55 3.85
CA PHE A 7 -7.44 33.94 3.75
C PHE A 7 -7.68 33.05 4.98
N THR A 8 -7.94 33.70 6.11
CA THR A 8 -8.45 33.03 7.31
C THR A 8 -9.96 33.02 7.21
N LEU A 9 -10.54 31.84 6.97
CA LEU A 9 -11.97 31.64 7.19
C LEU A 9 -12.28 32.12 8.61
N PRO A 10 -13.33 32.95 8.82
CA PRO A 10 -13.75 33.27 10.17
C PRO A 10 -14.29 31.97 10.76
N PHE A 11 -13.47 31.28 11.54
CA PHE A 11 -13.99 30.38 12.55
C PHE A 11 -14.85 31.27 13.44
N ARG A 12 -16.16 31.31 13.17
CA ARG A 12 -17.14 31.70 14.18
C ARG A 12 -16.74 30.87 15.39
N LYS A 13 -16.32 31.53 16.48
CA LYS A 13 -16.32 30.92 17.80
C LYS A 13 -17.76 30.50 18.06
N ALA A 14 -18.13 29.31 17.62
CA ALA A 14 -19.24 28.61 18.22
C ALA A 14 -18.81 28.44 19.67
N THR A 15 -19.40 29.24 20.56
CA THR A 15 -19.54 28.85 21.96
C THR A 15 -20.15 27.45 21.94
N THR A 16 -19.32 26.43 22.03
CA THR A 16 -19.77 25.04 21.98
C THR A 16 -20.62 24.80 23.21
N PRO A 17 -21.93 24.47 23.07
CA PRO A 17 -22.84 24.34 24.20
C PRO A 17 -22.53 23.13 25.09
N SER A 18 -21.67 22.19 24.66
CA SER A 18 -21.12 21.11 25.47
C SER A 18 -19.85 20.57 24.81
N LEU A 19 -18.91 20.08 25.62
CA LEU A 19 -17.67 19.44 25.13
C LEU A 19 -17.94 18.14 24.36
N THR A 20 -19.10 17.53 24.55
CA THR A 20 -19.57 16.36 23.79
C THR A 20 -19.64 16.61 22.29
N LEU A 21 -19.72 17.87 21.85
CA LEU A 21 -19.72 18.24 20.43
C LEU A 21 -18.31 18.43 19.84
N ASP A 22 -17.26 18.45 20.67
CA ASP A 22 -15.89 18.64 20.22
C ASP A 22 -15.38 17.35 19.52
N PRO A 23 -14.99 17.41 18.23
CA PRO A 23 -14.48 16.25 17.50
C PRO A 23 -13.29 15.56 18.20
N CYS A 24 -12.42 16.32 18.88
CA CYS A 24 -11.30 15.76 19.61
C CYS A 24 -11.77 14.94 20.82
N PHE A 25 -12.80 15.42 21.54
CA PHE A 25 -13.43 14.66 22.61
C PHE A 25 -14.12 13.40 22.09
N LYS A 26 -14.88 13.52 21.00
CA LYS A 26 -15.57 12.38 20.37
C LYS A 26 -14.63 11.25 19.99
N VAL A 27 -13.48 11.59 19.42
CA VAL A 27 -12.55 10.58 18.91
C VAL A 27 -11.65 10.01 20.02
N LEU A 28 -11.31 10.79 21.04
CA LEU A 28 -10.41 10.35 22.12
C LEU A 28 -11.13 9.75 23.34
N TYR A 29 -12.28 10.30 23.72
CA TYR A 29 -12.90 10.05 25.03
C TYR A 29 -14.31 9.48 24.95
N GLU A 30 -15.13 9.89 23.97
CA GLU A 30 -16.51 9.41 23.84
C GLU A 30 -16.53 7.87 23.71
N ASN A 31 -17.31 7.21 24.58
CA ASN A 31 -17.40 5.75 24.71
C ASN A 31 -16.07 5.01 24.98
N ASN A 32 -14.98 5.73 25.26
CA ASN A 32 -13.70 5.13 25.59
C ASN A 32 -13.50 5.06 27.11
N LYS A 33 -13.94 3.95 27.69
CA LYS A 33 -13.87 3.71 29.14
C LYS A 33 -12.46 3.86 29.70
N GLN A 34 -11.42 3.44 28.98
CA GLN A 34 -10.04 3.50 29.47
C GLN A 34 -9.57 4.95 29.61
N ASN A 35 -9.75 5.76 28.56
CA ASN A 35 -9.34 7.16 28.55
C ASN A 35 -10.13 8.00 29.54
N LEU A 36 -11.45 7.76 29.64
CA LEU A 36 -12.30 8.41 30.63
C LEU A 36 -11.93 8.00 32.06
N THR A 37 -11.62 6.72 32.30
CA THR A 37 -11.19 6.25 33.63
C THR A 37 -9.88 6.92 34.02
N PHE A 38 -8.90 6.96 33.11
CA PHE A 38 -7.63 7.66 33.34
C PHE A 38 -7.84 9.12 33.72
N PHE A 39 -8.73 9.83 33.00
CA PHE A 39 -9.06 11.22 33.34
C PHE A 39 -9.67 11.33 34.74
N VAL A 40 -10.66 10.51 35.08
CA VAL A 40 -11.35 10.57 36.38
C VAL A 40 -10.43 10.22 37.55
N THR A 41 -9.54 9.24 37.40
CA THR A 41 -8.63 8.80 38.47
C THR A 41 -7.40 9.67 38.61
N THR A 42 -6.75 9.99 37.49
CA THR A 42 -5.42 10.61 37.47
C THR A 42 -5.52 12.13 37.34
N LYS A 43 -6.58 12.66 36.72
CA LYS A 43 -6.81 14.10 36.48
C LYS A 43 -5.67 14.78 35.73
N ALA A 44 -4.96 14.01 34.90
CA ALA A 44 -3.84 14.45 34.09
C ALA A 44 -4.20 14.37 32.59
N PRO A 45 -3.50 15.11 31.72
CA PRO A 45 -3.64 14.92 30.27
C PRO A 45 -3.24 13.51 29.87
N LEU A 46 -3.86 12.97 28.81
CA LEU A 46 -3.51 11.66 28.29
C LEU A 46 -2.05 11.62 27.85
N PRO A 47 -1.31 10.54 28.14
CA PRO A 47 0.05 10.38 27.65
C PRO A 47 0.09 10.40 26.12
N LEU A 48 1.09 11.07 25.55
CA LEU A 48 1.26 11.18 24.09
C LEU A 48 1.35 9.81 23.40
N SER A 49 1.94 8.82 24.07
CA SER A 49 2.02 7.43 23.59
C SER A 49 0.64 6.78 23.41
N GLU A 50 -0.36 7.14 24.23
CA GLU A 50 -1.72 6.62 24.10
C GLU A 50 -2.52 7.40 23.05
N VAL A 51 -2.32 8.72 23.00
CA VAL A 51 -2.95 9.59 21.98
C VAL A 51 -2.53 9.18 20.56
N THR A 52 -1.24 8.93 20.35
CA THR A 52 -0.69 8.55 19.03
C THR A 52 -1.04 7.14 18.58
N LYS A 53 -1.40 6.23 19.51
CA LYS A 53 -1.91 4.89 19.16
C LYS A 53 -3.32 4.92 18.58
N SER A 54 -4.11 5.97 18.87
CA SER A 54 -5.48 6.09 18.37
C SER A 54 -5.50 6.41 16.86
N LYS A 55 -5.62 5.36 16.02
CA LYS A 55 -5.71 5.51 14.56
C LYS A 55 -6.83 6.48 14.12
N PRO A 56 -8.04 6.44 14.69
CA PRO A 56 -9.10 7.38 14.31
C PRO A 56 -8.74 8.83 14.61
N PHE A 57 -8.05 9.07 15.74
CA PHE A 57 -7.63 10.41 16.13
C PHE A 57 -6.55 10.95 15.19
N ILE A 58 -5.54 10.13 14.90
CA ILE A 58 -4.47 10.47 13.96
C ILE A 58 -5.02 10.69 12.54
N GLY A 59 -5.99 9.88 12.12
CA GLY A 59 -6.70 10.05 10.85
C GLY A 59 -7.44 11.39 10.79
N TYR A 60 -8.18 11.75 11.86
CA TYR A 60 -8.85 13.05 11.96
C TYR A 60 -7.85 14.21 11.88
N LEU A 61 -6.75 14.16 12.63
CA LEU A 61 -5.72 15.20 12.60
C LEU A 61 -5.08 15.34 11.22
N SER A 62 -4.86 14.22 10.52
CA SER A 62 -4.31 14.21 9.16
C SER A 62 -5.18 14.98 8.16
N THR A 63 -6.50 15.12 8.42
CA THR A 63 -7.38 15.95 7.57
C THR A 63 -7.17 17.45 7.73
N LYS A 64 -6.44 17.88 8.76
CA LYS A 64 -6.16 19.28 9.11
C LYS A 64 -4.75 19.70 8.73
N GLU A 65 -4.13 18.96 7.84
CA GLU A 65 -2.75 19.17 7.44
C GLU A 65 -2.53 20.53 6.76
N PRO A 66 -1.44 21.25 7.10
CA PRO A 66 -1.10 22.49 6.43
C PRO A 66 -0.59 22.24 5.00
N GLY A 67 -1.03 23.12 4.08
CA GLY A 67 -0.56 23.17 2.70
C GLY A 67 -1.24 22.15 1.76
N PRO A 68 -0.60 21.85 0.61
CA PRO A 68 -1.11 20.89 -0.35
C PRO A 68 -1.30 19.50 0.26
N VAL A 69 -2.42 18.87 -0.04
CA VAL A 69 -2.73 17.50 0.40
C VAL A 69 -1.82 16.51 -0.33
N VAL A 70 -1.21 15.60 0.43
CA VAL A 70 -0.35 14.54 -0.11
C VAL A 70 -0.93 13.19 0.29
N GLU A 71 -0.93 12.23 -0.63
CA GLU A 71 -1.43 10.89 -0.37
C GLU A 71 -0.33 10.00 0.23
N TYR A 72 -0.20 10.03 1.55
CA TYR A 72 0.90 9.38 2.27
C TYR A 72 0.86 7.85 2.25
N ASP A 73 -0.31 7.24 2.27
CA ASP A 73 -0.45 5.77 2.36
C ASP A 73 0.03 5.07 1.09
N ASN A 74 -0.39 5.59 -0.07
CA ASN A 74 0.08 5.12 -1.37
C ASN A 74 1.57 5.43 -1.55
N MET A 75 2.01 6.62 -1.13
CA MET A 75 3.41 7.02 -1.22
C MET A 75 4.33 6.09 -0.41
N ARG A 76 4.00 5.75 0.84
CA ARG A 76 4.79 4.83 1.67
C ARG A 76 4.93 3.46 1.02
N THR A 77 3.82 2.93 0.50
CA THR A 77 3.79 1.61 -0.15
C THR A 77 4.60 1.61 -1.44
N ALA A 78 4.45 2.64 -2.27
CA ALA A 78 5.21 2.80 -3.51
C ALA A 78 6.72 2.96 -3.26
N ILE A 79 7.10 3.78 -2.28
CA ILE A 79 8.50 3.98 -1.87
C ILE A 79 9.12 2.66 -1.38
N ALA A 80 8.38 1.89 -0.58
CA ALA A 80 8.86 0.60 -0.09
C ALA A 80 9.11 -0.38 -1.24
N ALA A 81 8.19 -0.47 -2.20
CA ALA A 81 8.34 -1.32 -3.38
C ALA A 81 9.50 -0.90 -4.29
N MET A 82 9.70 0.41 -4.48
CA MET A 82 10.75 0.94 -5.36
C MET A 82 12.13 1.04 -4.68
N ARG A 83 12.22 0.81 -3.37
CA ARG A 83 13.45 1.00 -2.58
C ARG A 83 14.66 0.29 -3.18
N GLY A 84 14.51 -0.96 -3.61
CA GLY A 84 15.60 -1.74 -4.20
C GLY A 84 16.21 -1.05 -5.43
N TYR A 85 15.37 -0.51 -6.30
CA TYR A 85 15.79 0.16 -7.54
C TYR A 85 16.31 1.58 -7.29
N LEU A 86 15.66 2.33 -6.41
CA LEU A 86 16.04 3.71 -6.09
C LEU A 86 17.41 3.77 -5.41
N MET A 87 17.76 2.77 -4.60
CA MET A 87 19.07 2.72 -3.93
C MET A 87 20.24 2.39 -4.87
N CYS A 88 19.98 1.89 -6.09
CA CYS A 88 21.05 1.56 -7.05
C CYS A 88 21.65 2.80 -7.73
N THR A 89 20.99 3.96 -7.68
CA THR A 89 21.45 5.17 -8.38
C THR A 89 21.60 6.34 -7.42
N PRO A 90 22.60 7.23 -7.60
CA PRO A 90 22.76 8.42 -6.76
C PRO A 90 21.54 9.35 -6.77
N HIS A 91 20.78 9.37 -7.87
CA HIS A 91 19.58 10.19 -8.00
C HIS A 91 18.39 9.58 -7.26
N GLY A 92 18.24 8.24 -7.31
CA GLY A 92 17.19 7.55 -6.56
C GLY A 92 17.41 7.64 -5.05
N VAL A 93 18.66 7.63 -4.57
CA VAL A 93 18.98 7.89 -3.15
C VAL A 93 18.50 9.28 -2.71
N LYS A 94 18.82 10.33 -3.49
CA LYS A 94 18.35 11.71 -3.20
C LYS A 94 16.82 11.80 -3.16
N MET A 95 16.15 11.11 -4.08
CA MET A 95 14.68 11.07 -4.13
C MET A 95 14.09 10.36 -2.91
N MET A 96 14.70 9.25 -2.48
CA MET A 96 14.31 8.55 -1.27
C MET A 96 14.46 9.41 -0.02
N ASP A 97 15.59 10.12 0.09
CA ASP A 97 15.85 10.99 1.24
C ASP A 97 14.88 12.18 1.28
N PHE A 98 14.56 12.77 0.14
CA PHE A 98 13.52 13.78 0.02
C PHE A 98 12.16 13.32 0.59
N TYR A 99 11.70 12.11 0.25
CA TYR A 99 10.44 11.59 0.78
C TYR A 99 10.51 11.18 2.25
N LYS A 100 11.67 10.71 2.72
CA LYS A 100 11.88 10.48 4.16
C LYS A 100 11.77 11.78 4.94
N ASP A 101 12.36 12.86 4.43
CA ASP A 101 12.28 14.18 5.05
C ASP A 101 10.84 14.69 5.10
N LEU A 102 10.07 14.52 4.01
CA LEU A 102 8.64 14.83 4.00
C LEU A 102 7.87 14.04 5.08
N LEU A 103 8.08 12.72 5.16
CA LEU A 103 7.42 11.87 6.15
C LEU A 103 7.84 12.20 7.59
N ARG A 104 9.10 12.60 7.79
CA ARG A 104 9.62 13.03 9.08
C ARG A 104 8.96 14.33 9.53
N LEU A 105 8.89 15.33 8.65
CA LEU A 105 8.24 16.61 8.92
C LEU A 105 6.74 16.43 9.19
N GLN A 106 6.06 15.61 8.38
CA GLN A 106 4.66 15.25 8.60
C GLN A 106 4.48 14.59 9.98
N GLY A 107 5.32 13.61 10.33
CA GLY A 107 5.26 12.94 11.62
C GLY A 107 5.50 13.90 12.79
N HIS A 108 6.48 14.80 12.66
CA HIS A 108 6.77 15.81 13.67
C HIS A 108 5.59 16.75 13.91
N TRP A 109 5.03 17.31 12.84
CA TRP A 109 3.82 18.15 12.89
C TRP A 109 2.64 17.41 13.53
N LEU A 110 2.40 16.17 13.11
CA LEU A 110 1.25 15.38 13.57
C LEU A 110 1.36 15.04 15.06
N ILE A 111 2.57 14.77 15.55
CA ILE A 111 2.83 14.55 16.99
C ILE A 111 2.58 15.85 17.77
N ALA A 112 3.12 16.98 17.31
CA ALA A 112 2.94 18.27 17.97
C ALA A 112 1.47 18.70 18.02
N LEU A 113 0.73 18.50 16.92
CA LEU A 113 -0.70 18.77 16.85
C LEU A 113 -1.49 17.84 17.76
N ALA A 114 -1.14 16.54 17.80
CA ALA A 114 -1.79 15.57 18.68
C ALA A 114 -1.60 15.94 20.15
N GLU A 115 -0.40 16.32 20.55
CA GLU A 115 -0.09 16.77 21.91
C GLU A 115 -0.90 18.02 22.27
N GLN A 116 -0.92 19.03 21.39
CA GLN A 116 -1.68 20.26 21.60
C GLN A 116 -3.19 19.97 21.72
N CYS A 117 -3.78 19.20 20.80
CA CYS A 117 -5.20 18.89 20.81
C CYS A 117 -5.60 18.03 22.02
N ALA A 118 -4.77 17.08 22.43
CA ALA A 118 -5.00 16.28 23.63
C ALA A 118 -4.97 17.15 24.90
N PHE A 119 -3.99 18.07 24.99
CA PHE A 119 -3.88 19.01 26.10
C PHE A 119 -5.06 19.99 26.14
N ASP A 120 -5.43 20.57 25.00
CA ASP A 120 -6.61 21.44 24.88
C ASP A 120 -7.91 20.72 25.28
N THR A 121 -8.04 19.44 24.93
CA THR A 121 -9.21 18.63 25.34
C THR A 121 -9.21 18.37 26.85
N TRP A 122 -8.04 18.07 27.44
CA TRP A 122 -7.90 17.92 28.89
C TRP A 122 -8.22 19.21 29.66
N ILE A 123 -7.79 20.37 29.16
CA ILE A 123 -8.13 21.67 29.75
C ILE A 123 -9.65 21.85 29.79
N LYS A 124 -10.33 21.60 28.66
CA LYS A 124 -11.78 21.72 28.57
C LYS A 124 -12.51 20.74 29.48
N LEU A 125 -12.06 19.48 29.54
CA LEU A 125 -12.60 18.46 30.44
C LEU A 125 -12.50 18.89 31.90
N THR A 126 -11.32 19.36 32.30
CA THR A 126 -11.03 19.79 33.67
C THR A 126 -11.83 21.04 34.04
N GLN A 127 -11.90 22.02 33.14
CA GLN A 127 -12.68 23.22 33.35
C GLN A 127 -14.19 22.91 33.48
N ALA A 128 -14.74 22.07 32.60
CA ALA A 128 -16.17 21.75 32.58
C ALA A 128 -16.61 20.85 33.75
N LEU A 129 -15.82 19.81 34.09
CA LEU A 129 -16.24 18.80 35.08
C LEU A 129 -15.72 19.03 36.50
N LEU A 130 -14.56 19.67 36.67
CA LEU A 130 -13.92 19.81 38.00
C LEU A 130 -14.03 21.24 38.56
N ILE A 131 -13.98 22.26 37.70
CA ILE A 131 -13.93 23.67 38.11
C ILE A 131 -15.32 24.33 38.02
N ASP A 132 -15.84 24.49 36.80
CA ASP A 132 -17.10 25.23 36.56
C ASP A 132 -18.34 24.35 36.80
N ARG A 133 -18.22 23.02 36.65
CA ARG A 133 -19.29 22.03 36.89
C ARG A 133 -20.60 22.39 36.18
N ASN A 134 -20.50 22.84 34.94
CA ASN A 134 -21.57 23.48 34.18
C ASN A 134 -22.03 22.71 32.94
N ASP A 135 -21.44 21.54 32.65
CA ASP A 135 -21.75 20.72 31.48
C ASP A 135 -22.41 19.41 31.90
N ASP A 136 -23.72 19.46 32.16
CA ASP A 136 -24.53 18.31 32.60
C ASP A 136 -24.56 17.19 31.54
N ALA A 137 -24.56 17.55 30.26
CA ALA A 137 -24.55 16.58 29.16
C ALA A 137 -23.23 15.79 29.09
N LEU A 138 -22.11 16.46 29.33
CA LEU A 138 -20.81 15.81 29.46
C LEU A 138 -20.76 14.91 30.69
N LEU A 139 -21.28 15.36 31.84
CA LEU A 139 -21.35 14.55 33.04
C LEU A 139 -22.21 13.30 32.84
N GLU A 140 -23.36 13.44 32.17
CA GLU A 140 -24.22 12.30 31.81
C GLU A 140 -23.48 11.31 30.91
N SER A 141 -22.81 11.78 29.85
CA SER A 141 -22.01 10.92 28.96
C SER A 141 -20.90 10.16 29.71
N VAL A 142 -20.20 10.82 30.62
CA VAL A 142 -19.14 10.21 31.43
C VAL A 142 -19.73 9.19 32.42
N THR A 143 -20.85 9.51 33.06
CA THR A 143 -21.50 8.61 34.05
C THR A 143 -22.16 7.40 33.41
N GLN A 144 -22.69 7.52 32.20
CA GLN A 144 -23.15 6.38 31.39
C GLN A 144 -22.00 5.39 31.13
N THR A 145 -20.79 5.88 30.90
CA THR A 145 -19.61 5.03 30.64
C THR A 145 -18.95 4.52 31.94
N ILE A 146 -18.95 5.35 32.98
CA ILE A 146 -18.35 5.08 34.29
C ILE A 146 -19.33 5.51 35.39
N PRO A 147 -20.19 4.61 35.88
CA PRO A 147 -21.24 4.95 36.85
C PRO A 147 -20.71 5.54 38.17
N THR A 148 -19.49 5.17 38.57
CA THR A 148 -18.82 5.69 39.77
C THR A 148 -18.15 7.06 39.59
N ALA A 149 -18.17 7.63 38.37
CA ALA A 149 -17.53 8.91 38.09
C ALA A 149 -18.22 10.07 38.82
N ALA A 150 -19.56 10.03 38.97
CA ALA A 150 -20.31 11.10 39.63
C ALA A 150 -19.81 11.35 41.07
N SER A 151 -19.66 10.29 41.86
CA SER A 151 -19.17 10.40 43.25
C SER A 151 -17.72 10.91 43.30
N ASN A 152 -16.86 10.48 42.38
CA ASN A 152 -15.44 10.85 42.35
C ASN A 152 -15.23 12.31 41.91
N LEU A 153 -16.06 12.80 40.98
CA LEU A 153 -15.98 14.17 40.46
C LEU A 153 -16.58 15.19 41.47
N CYS A 154 -17.63 14.82 42.21
CA CYS A 154 -18.27 15.72 43.19
C CYS A 154 -17.40 16.00 44.42
N VAL A 155 -16.66 15.00 44.93
CA VAL A 155 -15.85 15.11 46.17
C VAL A 155 -14.47 15.74 45.93
N SER A 156 -14.09 15.90 44.66
CA SER A 156 -12.77 16.35 44.24
C SER A 156 -12.59 17.88 44.37
N GLY A 157 -11.95 18.34 45.45
CA GLY A 157 -11.25 19.63 45.46
C GLY A 157 -9.93 19.50 44.69
N PHE A 158 -9.95 19.70 43.37
CA PHE A 158 -8.78 19.48 42.52
C PHE A 158 -7.80 20.66 42.60
N ILE A 159 -8.20 21.84 42.15
CA ILE A 159 -7.39 23.05 42.13
C ILE A 159 -8.31 24.26 41.97
N ASP A 160 -7.87 25.43 42.45
CA ASP A 160 -8.61 26.68 42.22
C ASP A 160 -8.49 27.16 40.75
N ARG A 161 -9.50 27.90 40.27
CA ARG A 161 -9.59 28.40 38.89
C ARG A 161 -8.38 29.25 38.51
N TYR A 162 -7.90 30.10 39.41
CA TYR A 162 -6.76 30.97 39.15
C TYR A 162 -5.46 30.16 39.03
N GLN A 163 -5.25 29.21 39.94
CA GLN A 163 -4.09 28.32 39.93
C GLN A 163 -4.07 27.43 38.68
N PHE A 164 -5.24 26.92 38.26
CA PHE A 164 -5.36 26.16 37.02
C PHE A 164 -5.01 26.99 35.78
N ALA A 165 -5.54 28.21 35.69
CA ALA A 165 -5.27 29.09 34.57
C ALA A 165 -3.78 29.40 34.42
N GLN A 166 -3.07 29.65 35.54
CA GLN A 166 -1.63 29.87 35.53
C GLN A 166 -0.84 28.63 35.08
N LEU A 167 -1.21 27.44 35.57
CA LEU A 167 -0.57 26.17 35.20
C LEU A 167 -0.73 25.89 33.70
N VAL A 168 -1.93 26.11 33.18
CA VAL A 168 -2.27 25.84 31.78
C VAL A 168 -1.61 26.85 30.83
N GLN A 169 -1.52 28.12 31.21
CA GLN A 169 -1.08 29.18 30.31
C GLN A 169 0.33 28.94 29.74
N HIS A 170 1.28 28.48 30.58
CA HIS A 170 2.65 28.23 30.14
C HIS A 170 2.73 27.06 29.15
N GLU A 171 2.18 25.90 29.51
CA GLU A 171 2.21 24.71 28.67
C GLU A 171 1.40 24.90 27.38
N GLN A 172 0.24 25.54 27.45
CA GLN A 172 -0.56 25.81 26.26
C GLN A 172 0.18 26.73 25.28
N SER A 173 0.92 27.72 25.79
CA SER A 173 1.74 28.62 24.95
C SER A 173 2.91 27.86 24.32
N ARG A 174 3.59 27.00 25.09
CA ARG A 174 4.69 26.15 24.60
C ARG A 174 4.22 25.21 23.48
N LEU A 175 3.12 24.50 23.71
CA LEU A 175 2.56 23.53 22.74
C LEU A 175 2.07 24.22 21.46
N ARG A 176 1.44 25.38 21.58
CA ARG A 176 1.01 26.18 20.41
C ARG A 176 2.19 26.64 19.58
N LEU A 177 3.27 27.12 20.23
CA LEU A 177 4.48 27.54 19.53
C LEU A 177 5.11 26.36 18.78
N GLN A 178 5.30 25.23 19.47
CA GLN A 178 5.87 24.02 18.88
C GLN A 178 5.04 23.49 17.70
N CYS A 179 3.70 23.47 17.84
CA CYS A 179 2.82 23.07 16.74
C CYS A 179 2.86 24.07 15.58
N HIS A 180 2.98 25.36 15.87
CA HIS A 180 3.06 26.41 14.85
C HIS A 180 4.37 26.29 14.06
N GLU A 181 5.51 26.18 14.74
CA GLU A 181 6.82 25.98 14.11
C GLU A 181 6.83 24.72 13.22
N ALA A 182 6.34 23.60 13.74
CA ALA A 182 6.25 22.36 12.95
C ALA A 182 5.31 22.48 11.74
N ALA A 183 4.21 23.23 11.87
CA ALA A 183 3.30 23.49 10.76
C ALA A 183 3.91 24.41 9.70
N GLU A 184 4.65 25.44 10.12
CA GLU A 184 5.36 26.33 9.21
C GLU A 184 6.47 25.59 8.44
N GLU A 185 7.27 24.75 9.11
CA GLU A 185 8.29 23.93 8.47
C GLU A 185 7.68 22.99 7.41
N LEU A 186 6.60 22.28 7.76
CA LEU A 186 5.91 21.38 6.84
C LEU A 186 5.32 22.16 5.64
N TYR A 187 4.69 23.30 5.90
CA TYR A 187 4.12 24.15 4.86
C TYR A 187 5.21 24.70 3.93
N ALA A 188 6.31 25.21 4.48
CA ALA A 188 7.45 25.72 3.73
C ALA A 188 8.09 24.63 2.87
N PHE A 189 8.21 23.41 3.41
CA PHE A 189 8.72 22.26 2.66
C PHE A 189 7.81 21.91 1.48
N LYS A 190 6.51 21.77 1.70
CA LYS A 190 5.54 21.41 0.65
C LYS A 190 5.37 22.47 -0.42
N THR A 191 5.53 23.75 -0.06
CA THR A 191 5.43 24.87 -1.00
C THR A 191 6.76 25.21 -1.66
N SER A 192 7.85 24.54 -1.26
CA SER A 192 9.17 24.75 -1.85
C SER A 192 9.20 24.38 -3.34
N LYS A 193 10.02 25.11 -4.10
CA LYS A 193 10.25 24.80 -5.53
C LYS A 193 10.83 23.40 -5.71
N ASP A 194 11.65 22.95 -4.77
CA ASP A 194 12.24 21.61 -4.84
C ASP A 194 11.16 20.54 -4.69
N PHE A 195 10.18 20.72 -3.82
CA PHE A 195 9.05 19.80 -3.69
C PHE A 195 8.31 19.60 -5.01
N TRP A 196 7.95 20.69 -5.69
CA TRP A 196 7.28 20.62 -6.99
C TRP A 196 8.14 19.99 -8.07
N ASN A 197 9.44 20.28 -8.08
CA ASN A 197 10.38 19.68 -9.03
C ASN A 197 10.52 18.16 -8.81
N GLN A 198 10.65 17.71 -7.56
CA GLN A 198 10.75 16.28 -7.25
C GLN A 198 9.43 15.55 -7.50
N HIS A 199 8.30 16.17 -7.16
CA HIS A 199 6.98 15.62 -7.43
C HIS A 199 6.75 15.45 -8.94
N THR A 200 7.06 16.46 -9.75
CA THR A 200 6.93 16.39 -11.22
C THR A 200 7.82 15.30 -11.81
N LYS A 201 9.05 15.16 -11.31
CA LYS A 201 9.96 14.07 -11.71
C LYS A 201 9.40 12.70 -11.35
N LEU A 202 8.81 12.55 -10.16
CA LEU A 202 8.15 11.30 -9.76
C LEU A 202 7.00 10.97 -10.71
N VAL A 203 6.10 11.92 -10.98
CA VAL A 203 4.95 11.70 -11.87
C VAL A 203 5.42 11.29 -13.26
N ALA A 204 6.39 12.02 -13.83
CA ALA A 204 6.96 11.67 -15.14
C ALA A 204 7.63 10.29 -15.15
N MET A 205 8.31 9.91 -14.06
CA MET A 205 8.90 8.58 -13.92
C MET A 205 7.83 7.49 -13.83
N VAL A 206 6.77 7.71 -13.07
CA VAL A 206 5.62 6.79 -12.97
C VAL A 206 4.97 6.60 -14.33
N GLU A 207 4.67 7.69 -15.05
CA GLU A 207 4.11 7.64 -16.40
C GLU A 207 5.04 6.88 -17.38
N HIS A 208 6.35 7.12 -17.30
CA HIS A 208 7.32 6.40 -18.12
C HIS A 208 7.32 4.89 -17.82
N CYS A 209 7.32 4.52 -16.54
CA CYS A 209 7.25 3.14 -16.10
C CYS A 209 5.94 2.46 -16.50
N GLU A 210 4.80 3.12 -16.36
CA GLU A 210 3.50 2.60 -16.78
C GLU A 210 3.42 2.40 -18.29
N ASN A 211 3.93 3.35 -19.07
CA ASN A 211 4.01 3.22 -20.53
C ASN A 211 4.91 2.05 -20.93
N LYS A 212 6.07 1.89 -20.26
CA LYS A 212 6.95 0.73 -20.49
C LYS A 212 6.28 -0.59 -20.12
N LEU A 213 5.57 -0.65 -18.99
CA LEU A 213 4.80 -1.83 -18.60
C LEU A 213 3.71 -2.15 -19.63
N ARG A 214 3.02 -1.13 -20.16
CA ARG A 214 2.02 -1.30 -21.22
C ARG A 214 2.66 -1.84 -22.50
N GLU A 215 3.81 -1.31 -22.92
CA GLU A 215 4.58 -1.83 -24.06
C GLU A 215 4.97 -3.30 -23.85
N ILE A 216 5.49 -3.65 -22.68
CA ILE A 216 5.90 -5.03 -22.35
C ILE A 216 4.69 -5.97 -22.38
N ARG A 217 3.56 -5.58 -21.79
CA ARG A 217 2.31 -6.35 -21.83
C ARG A 217 1.80 -6.54 -23.26
N GLN A 218 1.86 -5.51 -24.10
CA GLN A 218 1.47 -5.62 -25.51
C GLN A 218 2.41 -6.53 -26.31
N ARG A 219 3.73 -6.43 -26.10
CA ARG A 219 4.71 -7.33 -26.73
C ARG A 219 4.50 -8.76 -26.28
N SER A 220 4.25 -9.00 -24.99
CA SER A 220 3.94 -10.31 -24.44
C SER A 220 2.67 -10.89 -25.07
N ALA A 221 1.59 -10.09 -25.14
CA ALA A 221 0.35 -10.50 -25.79
C ALA A 221 0.55 -10.86 -27.28
N ARG A 222 1.31 -10.04 -28.04
CA ARG A 222 1.66 -10.34 -29.44
C ARG A 222 2.48 -11.61 -29.59
N ARG A 223 3.45 -11.86 -28.69
CA ARG A 223 4.22 -13.11 -28.69
C ARG A 223 3.32 -14.30 -28.39
N LYS A 224 2.39 -14.17 -27.44
CA LYS A 224 1.40 -15.22 -27.12
C LYS A 224 0.53 -15.54 -28.33
N THR A 225 -0.02 -14.55 -29.03
CA THR A 225 -0.86 -14.78 -30.22
C THR A 225 -0.07 -15.37 -31.38
N GLN A 226 1.16 -14.91 -31.62
CA GLN A 226 2.05 -15.50 -32.64
C GLN A 226 2.40 -16.96 -32.33
N ARG A 227 2.63 -17.31 -31.06
CA ARG A 227 2.89 -18.70 -30.63
C ARG A 227 1.67 -19.58 -30.87
N ILE A 228 0.46 -19.12 -30.50
CA ILE A 228 -0.80 -19.85 -30.74
C ILE A 228 -1.01 -20.05 -32.25
N ALA A 229 -0.80 -19.01 -33.07
CA ALA A 229 -0.94 -19.11 -34.52
C ALA A 229 0.06 -20.11 -35.14
N LYS A 230 1.33 -20.10 -34.70
CA LYS A 230 2.33 -21.09 -35.14
C LYS A 230 1.97 -22.51 -34.73
N SER A 231 1.48 -22.70 -33.50
CA SER A 231 1.02 -24.01 -33.02
C SER A 231 -0.16 -24.53 -33.84
N ARG A 232 -1.15 -23.68 -34.14
CA ARG A 232 -2.29 -24.03 -35.01
C ARG A 232 -1.85 -24.38 -36.43
N ALA A 233 -0.99 -23.56 -37.05
CA ALA A 233 -0.47 -23.82 -38.39
C ALA A 233 0.34 -25.13 -38.46
N ALA A 234 1.14 -25.44 -37.43
CA ALA A 234 1.86 -26.71 -37.35
C ALA A 234 0.91 -27.91 -37.18
N ALA A 235 -0.16 -27.76 -36.38
CA ALA A 235 -1.18 -28.78 -36.22
C ALA A 235 -1.95 -29.05 -37.53
N GLU A 236 -2.31 -27.99 -38.26
CA GLU A 236 -2.95 -28.08 -39.58
C GLU A 236 -2.03 -28.76 -40.61
N TYR A 237 -0.79 -28.31 -40.72
CA TYR A 237 0.21 -28.90 -41.62
C TYR A 237 0.45 -30.40 -41.34
N ASN A 238 0.58 -30.76 -40.06
CA ASN A 238 0.73 -32.17 -39.67
C ASN A 238 -0.52 -32.98 -39.97
N SER A 239 -1.72 -32.42 -39.81
CA SER A 239 -2.95 -33.10 -40.22
C SER A 239 -3.05 -33.31 -41.73
N ASP A 240 -2.59 -32.34 -42.53
CA ASP A 240 -2.60 -32.42 -43.99
C ASP A 240 -1.60 -33.46 -44.53
N ILE A 241 -0.37 -33.47 -43.98
CA ILE A 241 0.63 -34.49 -44.33
C ILE A 241 0.13 -35.88 -43.97
N PHE A 242 -0.45 -36.03 -42.79
CA PHE A 242 -0.95 -37.32 -42.34
C PHE A 242 -2.09 -37.83 -43.24
N THR A 243 -3.02 -36.95 -43.62
CA THR A 243 -4.11 -37.27 -44.56
C THR A 243 -3.56 -37.69 -45.93
N ARG A 244 -2.49 -37.04 -46.43
CA ARG A 244 -1.81 -37.43 -47.68
C ARG A 244 -1.09 -38.78 -47.58
N GLN A 245 -0.42 -39.09 -46.46
CA GLN A 245 0.25 -40.37 -46.27
C GLN A 245 -0.77 -41.54 -46.22
N MET A 246 -1.93 -41.32 -45.61
CA MET A 246 -3.04 -42.29 -45.57
C MET A 246 -3.75 -42.43 -46.93
N GLY A 247 -3.92 -41.34 -47.67
CA GLY A 247 -4.48 -41.38 -49.03
C GLY A 247 -3.60 -42.13 -50.03
N MET A 248 -2.28 -42.14 -49.81
CA MET A 248 -1.33 -42.92 -50.62
C MET A 248 -1.30 -44.40 -50.23
N SER A 249 -1.48 -44.76 -48.94
CA SER A 249 -1.57 -46.18 -48.54
C SER A 249 -2.87 -46.84 -49.02
N ALA A 250 -3.98 -46.10 -49.04
CA ALA A 250 -5.26 -46.57 -49.56
C ALA A 250 -5.26 -46.80 -51.09
N ARG A 251 -4.32 -46.18 -51.82
CA ARG A 251 -4.22 -46.31 -53.28
C ARG A 251 -3.52 -47.61 -53.73
N TYR A 252 -2.69 -48.21 -52.87
CA TYR A 252 -1.98 -49.46 -53.17
C TYR A 252 -2.66 -50.71 -52.60
N PHE A 253 -3.56 -50.56 -51.61
CA PHE A 253 -4.41 -51.63 -51.11
C PHE A 253 -5.82 -51.10 -50.80
N PRO A 254 -6.87 -51.49 -51.56
CA PRO A 254 -8.23 -51.07 -51.25
C PRO A 254 -8.67 -51.71 -49.93
N GLN A 255 -8.74 -50.92 -48.87
CA GLN A 255 -9.23 -51.39 -47.58
C GLN A 255 -10.76 -51.30 -47.50
N PRO A 256 -11.43 -52.29 -46.87
CA PRO A 256 -12.87 -52.24 -46.68
C PRO A 256 -13.32 -51.01 -45.87
N PRO A 257 -14.51 -50.44 -46.13
CA PRO A 257 -14.98 -49.19 -45.51
C PRO A 257 -15.05 -49.20 -43.97
N HIS A 258 -15.18 -50.37 -43.36
CA HIS A 258 -15.23 -50.52 -41.91
C HIS A 258 -13.85 -50.47 -41.25
N VAL A 259 -12.77 -50.79 -41.99
CA VAL A 259 -11.39 -50.73 -41.51
C VAL A 259 -10.90 -49.28 -41.52
N THR A 260 -11.15 -48.55 -42.62
CA THR A 260 -10.85 -47.11 -42.70
C THR A 260 -11.57 -46.33 -41.60
N ARG A 261 -12.86 -46.59 -41.38
CA ARG A 261 -13.63 -45.94 -40.30
C ARG A 261 -13.11 -46.27 -38.89
N ARG A 262 -12.59 -47.48 -38.68
CA ARG A 262 -11.98 -47.87 -37.39
C ARG A 262 -10.66 -47.17 -37.15
N VAL A 263 -9.83 -47.06 -38.19
CA VAL A 263 -8.56 -46.34 -38.12
C VAL A 263 -8.82 -44.85 -37.90
N ASP A 264 -9.77 -44.25 -38.62
CA ASP A 264 -10.15 -42.85 -38.42
C ASP A 264 -10.66 -42.58 -37.00
N ASN A 265 -11.50 -43.46 -36.45
CA ASN A 265 -11.98 -43.35 -35.07
C ASN A 265 -10.84 -43.49 -34.05
N TRP A 266 -9.98 -44.49 -34.19
CA TRP A 266 -8.83 -44.70 -33.32
C TRP A 266 -7.84 -43.53 -33.40
N MET A 267 -7.63 -42.98 -34.59
CA MET A 267 -6.78 -41.80 -34.82
C MET A 267 -7.38 -40.54 -34.18
N THR A 268 -8.69 -40.35 -34.30
CA THR A 268 -9.39 -39.22 -33.67
C THR A 268 -9.35 -39.34 -32.16
N GLU A 269 -9.55 -40.53 -31.60
CA GLU A 269 -9.38 -40.82 -30.17
C GLU A 269 -7.93 -40.59 -29.72
N THR A 270 -6.93 -41.09 -30.45
CA THR A 270 -5.51 -40.96 -30.09
C THR A 270 -5.05 -39.51 -30.19
N ARG A 271 -5.52 -38.77 -31.21
CA ARG A 271 -5.31 -37.32 -31.32
C ARG A 271 -5.92 -36.58 -30.13
N ASN A 272 -7.16 -36.89 -29.76
CA ASN A 272 -7.82 -36.26 -28.62
C ASN A 272 -7.15 -36.64 -27.29
N ARG A 273 -6.59 -37.86 -27.19
CA ARG A 273 -5.88 -38.35 -26.00
C ARG A 273 -4.48 -37.74 -25.83
N CYS A 274 -3.73 -37.60 -26.92
CA CYS A 274 -2.35 -37.10 -26.88
C CYS A 274 -2.27 -35.57 -27.04
N PHE A 275 -3.19 -34.96 -27.78
CA PHE A 275 -3.16 -33.53 -28.14
C PHE A 275 -4.45 -32.76 -27.82
N GLY A 276 -5.53 -33.42 -27.43
CA GLY A 276 -6.81 -32.76 -27.08
C GLY A 276 -6.79 -31.99 -25.76
N HIS A 277 -5.65 -31.95 -25.06
CA HIS A 277 -5.47 -31.20 -23.82
C HIS A 277 -4.86 -29.81 -24.00
N LEU A 278 -4.49 -29.40 -25.22
CA LEU A 278 -3.72 -28.17 -25.43
C LEU A 278 -4.54 -26.88 -25.27
N ASP A 279 -5.83 -26.85 -25.60
CA ASP A 279 -6.56 -25.56 -25.55
C ASP A 279 -7.18 -25.26 -24.16
N ALA A 280 -7.57 -26.26 -23.37
CA ALA A 280 -8.27 -26.02 -22.09
C ALA A 280 -7.36 -26.05 -20.85
N ARG A 281 -6.29 -26.86 -20.81
CA ARG A 281 -5.42 -26.98 -19.63
C ARG A 281 -4.28 -25.96 -19.59
N LEU A 282 -3.97 -25.31 -20.71
CA LEU A 282 -2.94 -24.26 -20.75
C LEU A 282 -3.40 -22.94 -20.10
N GLU A 283 -4.71 -22.72 -19.99
CA GLU A 283 -5.26 -21.57 -19.27
C GLU A 283 -5.41 -21.85 -17.75
N ASP A 284 -5.63 -23.12 -17.37
CA ASP A 284 -5.98 -23.53 -16.01
C ASP A 284 -4.79 -23.99 -15.16
N SER A 285 -3.67 -24.40 -15.78
CA SER A 285 -2.53 -24.99 -15.05
C SER A 285 -1.53 -23.99 -14.46
N GLY A 286 -1.73 -22.67 -14.66
CA GLY A 286 -0.82 -21.65 -14.13
C GLY A 286 0.64 -21.77 -14.61
N ILE A 287 0.92 -22.63 -15.60
CA ILE A 287 2.23 -22.76 -16.24
C ILE A 287 2.39 -21.53 -17.13
N THR A 288 2.86 -20.44 -16.54
CA THR A 288 3.47 -19.35 -17.28
C THR A 288 4.75 -19.93 -17.89
N PHE A 289 4.81 -20.01 -19.21
CA PHE A 289 6.00 -20.48 -19.95
C PHE A 289 7.28 -19.65 -19.72
N ASP A 290 7.27 -18.68 -18.82
CA ASP A 290 8.49 -18.03 -18.31
C ASP A 290 9.42 -19.05 -17.64
N SER A 291 8.91 -20.15 -17.05
CA SER A 291 9.74 -21.21 -16.48
C SER A 291 10.43 -22.10 -17.52
N ALA A 292 10.00 -22.05 -18.79
CA ALA A 292 10.61 -22.82 -19.87
C ALA A 292 11.69 -22.03 -20.64
N GLU A 293 11.84 -20.71 -20.39
CA GLU A 293 12.89 -19.89 -21.01
C GLU A 293 14.29 -20.11 -20.40
N ILE A 294 14.43 -20.93 -19.34
CA ILE A 294 15.76 -21.36 -18.85
C ILE A 294 16.49 -22.26 -19.87
N TYR A 295 15.80 -22.82 -20.87
CA TYR A 295 16.39 -23.75 -21.85
C TYR A 295 16.46 -23.21 -23.29
N ASN A 296 16.59 -21.90 -23.47
CA ASN A 296 16.94 -21.34 -24.77
C ASN A 296 18.46 -21.05 -24.83
N ASN A 297 19.21 -21.89 -25.55
CA ASN A 297 20.67 -21.89 -25.62
C ASN A 297 21.32 -20.54 -26.02
N ASN A 298 20.56 -19.61 -26.58
CA ASN A 298 21.08 -18.28 -26.96
C ASN A 298 21.10 -17.28 -25.79
N ASP A 299 20.20 -17.39 -24.82
CA ASP A 299 20.14 -16.47 -23.68
C ASP A 299 21.14 -16.89 -22.58
N HIS A 300 21.40 -18.18 -22.43
CA HIS A 300 22.42 -18.68 -21.50
C HIS A 300 23.84 -18.27 -21.93
N ALA A 301 24.12 -18.26 -23.24
CA ALA A 301 25.41 -17.80 -23.77
C ALA A 301 25.62 -16.29 -23.54
N GLN A 302 24.57 -15.47 -23.67
CA GLN A 302 24.63 -14.04 -23.37
C GLN A 302 24.75 -13.76 -21.86
N ALA A 303 24.08 -14.53 -21.01
CA ALA A 303 24.18 -14.40 -19.55
C ALA A 303 25.54 -14.85 -18.98
N VAL A 304 26.18 -15.86 -19.59
CA VAL A 304 27.55 -16.30 -19.27
C VAL A 304 28.58 -15.28 -19.76
N ALA A 305 28.39 -14.72 -20.95
CA ALA A 305 29.23 -13.62 -21.47
C ALA A 305 29.12 -12.34 -20.62
N ALA A 306 27.97 -12.09 -19.99
CA ALA A 306 27.73 -10.98 -19.08
C ALA A 306 28.14 -11.27 -17.61
N GLY A 307 28.65 -12.47 -17.30
CA GLY A 307 29.15 -12.82 -15.97
C GLY A 307 28.07 -13.04 -14.90
N VAL A 308 26.81 -13.21 -15.28
CA VAL A 308 25.66 -13.29 -14.36
C VAL A 308 25.43 -14.72 -13.84
N VAL A 309 25.91 -15.74 -14.56
CA VAL A 309 25.71 -17.16 -14.23
C VAL A 309 26.99 -17.96 -14.52
N PRO A 310 27.44 -18.88 -13.63
CA PRO A 310 28.58 -19.74 -13.90
C PRO A 310 28.31 -20.73 -15.06
N PRO A 311 29.33 -21.11 -15.85
CA PRO A 311 29.15 -22.03 -16.97
C PRO A 311 28.75 -23.44 -16.49
N LEU A 312 27.79 -24.06 -17.18
CA LEU A 312 27.36 -25.44 -16.95
C LEU A 312 28.52 -26.40 -17.22
N GLN A 313 28.89 -27.20 -16.20
CA GLN A 313 29.82 -28.31 -16.37
C GLN A 313 29.11 -29.45 -17.14
N PRO A 314 29.75 -30.06 -18.14
CA PRO A 314 29.15 -31.15 -18.89
C PRO A 314 29.05 -32.40 -18.01
N HIS A 315 27.82 -32.87 -17.76
CA HIS A 315 27.58 -34.19 -17.21
C HIS A 315 28.13 -35.25 -18.17
N GLN A 316 29.05 -36.08 -17.68
CA GLN A 316 29.54 -37.27 -18.36
C GLN A 316 28.41 -38.30 -18.45
N THR A 317 27.85 -38.51 -19.63
CA THR A 317 27.00 -39.66 -19.93
C THR A 317 27.91 -40.89 -20.10
N GLN A 318 28.20 -41.62 -19.01
CA GLN A 318 28.79 -42.96 -19.10
C GLN A 318 27.69 -43.96 -19.47
N THR A 319 27.62 -44.32 -20.74
CA THR A 319 26.88 -45.48 -21.23
C THR A 319 27.70 -46.74 -20.89
N GLN A 320 27.39 -47.42 -19.78
CA GLN A 320 27.91 -48.77 -19.54
C GLN A 320 27.13 -49.78 -20.40
N ILE A 321 27.78 -50.32 -21.41
CA ILE A 321 27.36 -51.54 -22.12
C ILE A 321 28.03 -52.71 -21.38
N GLN A 322 27.25 -53.56 -20.71
CA GLN A 322 27.72 -54.84 -20.19
C GLN A 322 27.79 -55.88 -21.33
N PRO A 323 28.91 -56.58 -21.53
CA PRO A 323 28.92 -57.80 -22.33
C PRO A 323 28.47 -58.99 -21.48
N GLN A 324 27.51 -59.77 -22.00
CA GLN A 324 27.18 -61.10 -21.50
C GLN A 324 28.41 -62.01 -21.60
N GLN A 325 28.75 -62.69 -20.51
CA GLN A 325 29.64 -63.85 -20.54
C GLN A 325 28.82 -65.13 -20.69
N VAL A 326 29.47 -66.08 -21.37
CA VAL A 326 29.05 -67.43 -21.79
C VAL A 326 28.42 -68.27 -20.69
#